data_AF-A0A7U3YJC6-F1
#
_entry.id   AF-A0A7U3YJC6-F1
#
_cell.length_a   1.000
_cell.length_b   1.000
_cell.length_c   1.000
_cell.angle_alpha   90.00
_cell.angle_beta   90.00
_cell.angle_gamma   90.00
#
_symmetry.space_group_name_H-M   'P 1'
#
loop_
_entity.id
_entity.type
_entity.pdbx_description
1 polymer ?
#
loop_
_entity_poly.entity_id
_entity_poly.type
_entity_poly.pdbx_seq_one_letter_code
_entity_poly.pdbx_strand_id
1 'polypeptide(L)'
;MSFAQVIEKKRALLEEIKRTRRGLDKLPSLDVMYRERGDAQTRIESMKSRYGTDESMWPGHVKADYRNFKETVDSADSKMQACKDKKAQIDARLNDLQEQLDALEQKITVEDLLPMQEAVNDGAQKIQKIEDLIAEEEERLAVAKQGNNDTLAKMIREREDLIADIACGESINQEHLDSLTLEISKEKGLRCRLDKEIAAASEKIPGLKRKLVQAKNEVAIAERNLFDGLAIFLEQELEKAGGEYVKQAGNLAAAYSKVIALSSVIERCGARKEVFGPYTRSFSIPSFRLDTCMAHDITDMPGMLFKFNGSDIQEKIDAEIGRLMGLGINIQEGKPSFL
;
A
#
# COMPACT_ATOMS: atom_id res chain seq x y z
N MET A 1 17.13 0.71 15.28
CA MET A 1 16.48 -0.17 14.27
C MET A 1 16.86 0.41 12.92
N SER A 2 17.40 -0.38 11.99
CA SER A 2 17.66 0.15 10.64
C SER A 2 16.33 0.46 9.95
N PHE A 3 16.33 1.36 8.96
CA PHE A 3 15.12 1.71 8.24
C PHE A 3 14.46 0.48 7.58
N ALA A 4 15.26 -0.43 7.02
CA ALA A 4 14.77 -1.70 6.49
C ALA A 4 14.04 -2.54 7.56
N GLN A 5 14.55 -2.56 8.80
CA GLN A 5 13.89 -3.24 9.91
C GLN A 5 12.58 -2.54 10.33
N VAL A 6 12.50 -1.21 10.21
CA VAL A 6 11.27 -0.45 10.48
C VAL A 6 10.21 -0.75 9.42
N ILE A 7 10.58 -0.75 8.13
CA ILE A 7 9.67 -1.16 7.04
C ILE A 7 9.17 -2.59 7.25
N GLU A 8 10.08 -3.55 7.52
CA GLU A 8 9.67 -4.93 7.74
C GLU A 8 8.72 -5.07 8.94
N LYS A 9 9.00 -4.36 10.03
CA LYS A 9 8.14 -4.37 11.21
C LYS A 9 6.78 -3.73 10.92
N LYS A 10 6.73 -2.60 10.20
CA LYS A 10 5.48 -1.98 9.73
C LYS A 10 4.67 -2.94 8.86
N ARG A 11 5.31 -3.62 7.90
CA ARG A 11 4.65 -4.63 7.06
C ARG A 11 4.08 -5.78 7.89
N ALA A 12 4.85 -6.29 8.85
CA ALA A 12 4.39 -7.36 9.74
C ALA A 12 3.14 -6.94 10.53
N LEU A 13 3.15 -5.72 11.10
CA LEU A 13 2.01 -5.16 11.81
C LEU A 13 0.78 -4.97 10.89
N LEU A 14 0.96 -4.42 9.68
CA LEU A 14 -0.13 -4.25 8.72
C LEU A 14 -0.77 -5.59 8.30
N GLU A 15 0.04 -6.62 8.08
CA GLU A 15 -0.49 -7.96 7.79
C GLU A 15 -1.20 -8.57 9.00
N GLU A 16 -0.71 -8.32 10.21
CA GLU A 16 -1.38 -8.76 11.45
C GLU A 16 -2.70 -8.03 11.67
N ILE A 17 -2.78 -6.72 11.40
CA ILE A 17 -4.02 -5.94 11.41
C ILE A 17 -5.02 -6.53 10.41
N LYS A 18 -4.60 -6.82 9.18
CA LYS A 18 -5.47 -7.46 8.17
C LYS A 18 -5.99 -8.82 8.64
N ARG A 19 -5.12 -9.67 9.21
CA ARG A 19 -5.51 -10.98 9.75
C ARG A 19 -6.51 -10.84 10.89
N THR A 20 -6.28 -9.89 11.80
CA THR A 20 -7.13 -9.61 12.94
C THR A 20 -8.50 -9.07 12.49
N ARG A 21 -8.54 -8.18 11.48
CA ARG A 21 -9.80 -7.71 10.86
C ARG A 21 -10.61 -8.84 10.22
N ARG A 22 -9.98 -9.81 9.55
CA ARG A 22 -10.69 -11.02 9.05
C ARG A 22 -11.32 -11.85 10.18
N GLY A 23 -10.88 -11.66 11.42
CA GLY A 23 -11.51 -12.24 12.61
C GLY A 23 -12.88 -11.64 12.91
N LEU A 24 -13.08 -10.34 12.66
CA LEU A 24 -14.38 -9.66 12.76
C LEU A 24 -15.37 -10.21 11.74
N ASP A 25 -14.94 -10.41 10.50
CA ASP A 25 -15.79 -10.95 9.42
C ASP A 25 -16.29 -12.37 9.71
N LYS A 26 -15.58 -13.11 10.57
CA LYS A 26 -15.94 -14.48 10.99
C LYS A 26 -16.83 -14.50 12.23
N LEU A 27 -17.11 -13.37 12.86
CA LEU A 27 -18.01 -13.32 14.00
C LEU A 27 -19.44 -13.62 13.53
N PRO A 28 -20.17 -14.51 14.22
CA PRO A 28 -21.55 -14.76 13.89
C PRO A 28 -22.38 -13.48 14.10
N SER A 29 -23.29 -13.22 13.16
CA SER A 29 -24.12 -12.01 13.17
C SER A 29 -24.94 -11.93 14.45
N LEU A 30 -24.75 -10.83 15.19
CA LEU A 30 -25.56 -10.53 16.38
C LEU A 30 -27.06 -10.46 16.03
N ASP A 31 -27.42 -9.99 14.84
CA ASP A 31 -28.82 -9.88 14.40
C ASP A 31 -29.52 -11.23 14.32
N VAL A 32 -28.80 -12.29 13.96
CA VAL A 32 -29.35 -13.65 13.94
C VAL A 32 -29.65 -14.12 15.36
N MET A 33 -28.73 -13.85 16.30
CA MET A 33 -28.92 -14.21 17.71
C MET A 33 -30.03 -13.39 18.38
N TYR A 34 -30.12 -12.10 18.06
CA TYR A 34 -31.21 -11.23 18.54
C TYR A 34 -32.58 -11.71 18.06
N ARG A 35 -32.68 -12.18 16.81
CA ARG A 35 -33.91 -12.79 16.28
C ARG A 35 -34.25 -14.10 16.97
N GLU A 36 -33.28 -15.02 17.09
CA GLU A 36 -33.47 -16.31 17.76
C GLU A 36 -33.97 -16.12 19.21
N ARG A 37 -33.33 -15.19 19.94
CA ARG A 37 -33.75 -14.79 21.29
C ARG A 37 -35.15 -14.17 21.30
N GLY A 38 -35.42 -13.23 20.41
CA GLY A 38 -36.70 -12.52 20.32
C GLY A 38 -37.88 -13.45 20.00
N ASP A 39 -37.68 -14.39 19.09
CA ASP A 39 -38.68 -15.40 18.71
C ASP A 39 -39.00 -16.33 19.89
N ALA A 40 -37.97 -16.82 20.58
CA ALA A 40 -38.13 -17.67 21.76
C ALA A 40 -38.83 -16.91 22.92
N GLN A 41 -38.45 -15.66 23.14
CA GLN A 41 -39.06 -14.78 24.15
C GLN A 41 -40.54 -14.49 23.86
N THR A 42 -40.88 -14.21 22.59
CA THR A 42 -42.27 -13.97 22.16
C THR A 42 -43.14 -15.21 22.38
N ARG A 43 -42.58 -16.41 22.16
CA ARG A 43 -43.26 -17.68 22.44
C ARG A 43 -43.48 -17.90 23.93
N ILE A 44 -42.47 -17.61 24.76
CA ILE A 44 -42.59 -17.62 26.23
C ILE A 44 -43.72 -16.70 26.70
N GLU A 45 -43.78 -15.47 26.20
CA GLU A 45 -44.81 -14.50 26.59
C GLU A 45 -46.20 -14.92 26.11
N SER A 46 -46.31 -15.47 24.90
CA SER A 46 -47.55 -16.03 24.38
C SER A 46 -48.08 -17.19 25.24
N MET A 47 -47.18 -18.04 25.75
CA MET A 47 -47.55 -19.14 26.66
C MET A 47 -48.06 -18.61 28.00
N LYS A 48 -47.35 -17.64 28.60
CA LYS A 48 -47.79 -16.98 29.84
C LYS A 48 -49.14 -16.28 29.69
N SER A 49 -49.40 -15.64 28.55
CA SER A 49 -50.68 -15.01 28.26
C SER A 49 -51.84 -16.01 28.13
N ARG A 50 -51.58 -17.22 27.62
CA ARG A 50 -52.63 -18.24 27.39
C ARG A 50 -52.93 -19.09 28.62
N TYR A 51 -51.90 -19.43 29.39
CA TYR A 51 -52.01 -20.40 30.49
C TYR A 51 -51.85 -19.75 31.88
N GLY A 52 -51.73 -18.43 31.95
CA GLY A 52 -51.46 -17.69 33.19
C GLY A 52 -49.98 -17.77 33.58
N THR A 53 -49.58 -16.99 34.59
CA THR A 53 -48.17 -16.90 35.01
C THR A 53 -47.71 -18.01 35.95
N ASP A 54 -48.65 -18.77 36.52
CA ASP A 54 -48.34 -19.90 37.39
C ASP A 54 -48.03 -21.16 36.57
N GLU A 55 -46.73 -21.39 36.36
CA GLU A 55 -46.21 -22.53 35.62
C GLU A 55 -46.66 -23.87 36.20
N SER A 56 -47.00 -23.96 37.49
CA SER A 56 -47.37 -25.22 38.15
C SER A 56 -48.66 -25.82 37.60
N MET A 57 -49.58 -24.98 37.11
CA MET A 57 -50.87 -25.39 36.55
C MET A 57 -50.83 -25.77 35.06
N TRP A 58 -49.67 -25.59 34.41
CA TRP A 58 -49.57 -25.82 32.97
C TRP A 58 -49.56 -27.32 32.61
N PRO A 59 -50.14 -27.71 31.46
CA PRO A 59 -50.03 -29.07 30.92
C PRO A 59 -48.57 -29.49 30.71
N GLY A 60 -48.27 -30.79 30.86
CA GLY A 60 -46.90 -31.32 30.82
C GLY A 60 -46.12 -30.99 29.54
N HIS A 61 -46.77 -30.99 28.37
CA HIS A 61 -46.14 -30.62 27.10
C HIS A 61 -45.81 -29.13 27.03
N VAL A 62 -46.70 -28.26 27.53
CA VAL A 62 -46.48 -26.80 27.61
C VAL A 62 -45.30 -26.49 28.53
N LYS A 63 -45.15 -27.21 29.65
CA LYS A 63 -43.97 -27.09 30.54
C LYS A 63 -42.66 -27.54 29.88
N ALA A 64 -42.72 -28.52 28.98
CA ALA A 64 -41.54 -28.97 28.24
C ALA A 64 -41.13 -27.93 27.17
N ASP A 65 -42.07 -27.45 26.37
CA ASP A 65 -41.82 -26.41 25.36
C ASP A 65 -41.30 -25.12 26.00
N TYR A 66 -41.86 -24.72 27.16
CA TYR A 66 -41.41 -23.55 27.89
C TYR A 66 -39.96 -23.66 28.34
N ARG A 67 -39.54 -24.84 28.85
CA ARG A 67 -38.15 -25.10 29.21
C ARG A 67 -37.23 -25.02 27.99
N ASN A 68 -37.63 -25.61 26.88
CA ASN A 68 -36.85 -25.55 25.64
C ASN A 68 -36.66 -24.10 25.15
N PHE A 69 -37.71 -23.27 25.18
CA PHE A 69 -37.59 -21.86 24.80
C PHE A 69 -36.73 -21.07 25.78
N LYS A 70 -36.81 -21.37 27.09
CA LYS A 70 -35.96 -20.73 28.10
C LYS A 70 -34.48 -21.09 27.88
N GLU A 71 -34.18 -22.36 27.64
CA GLU A 71 -32.84 -22.82 27.28
C GLU A 71 -32.35 -22.17 25.97
N THR A 72 -33.25 -21.95 25.00
CA THR A 72 -32.93 -21.22 23.76
C THR A 72 -32.55 -19.77 24.04
N VAL A 73 -33.31 -19.07 24.90
CA VAL A 73 -32.99 -17.69 25.32
C VAL A 73 -31.64 -17.64 26.05
N ASP A 74 -31.43 -18.52 27.04
CA ASP A 74 -30.19 -18.57 27.82
C ASP A 74 -28.97 -18.89 26.92
N SER A 75 -29.15 -19.80 25.95
CA SER A 75 -28.12 -20.13 24.94
C SER A 75 -27.83 -18.96 24.02
N ALA A 76 -28.86 -18.25 23.53
CA ALA A 76 -28.70 -17.08 22.68
C ALA A 76 -28.00 -15.93 23.43
N ASP A 77 -28.39 -15.64 24.67
CA ASP A 77 -27.75 -14.64 25.52
C ASP A 77 -26.27 -14.99 25.78
N SER A 78 -25.96 -16.25 26.05
CA SER A 78 -24.59 -16.74 26.22
C SER A 78 -23.75 -16.57 24.95
N LYS A 79 -24.30 -16.92 23.77
CA LYS A 79 -23.64 -16.73 22.47
C LYS A 79 -23.43 -15.25 22.15
N MET A 80 -24.41 -14.39 22.45
CA MET A 80 -24.31 -12.95 22.25
C MET A 80 -23.22 -12.33 23.13
N GLN A 81 -23.17 -12.71 24.41
CA GLN A 81 -22.12 -12.24 25.31
C GLN A 81 -20.74 -12.69 24.83
N ALA A 82 -20.58 -13.96 24.48
CA ALA A 82 -19.32 -14.47 23.92
C ALA A 82 -18.90 -13.76 22.63
N CYS A 83 -19.87 -13.40 21.76
CA CYS A 83 -19.61 -12.63 20.55
C CYS A 83 -19.16 -11.20 20.87
N LYS A 84 -19.82 -10.53 21.82
CA LYS A 84 -19.43 -9.19 22.30
C LYS A 84 -18.04 -9.19 22.92
N ASP A 85 -17.73 -10.15 23.78
CA ASP A 85 -16.43 -10.27 24.42
C ASP A 85 -15.33 -10.50 23.38
N LYS A 86 -15.59 -11.37 22.41
CA LYS A 86 -14.64 -11.63 21.31
C LYS A 86 -14.46 -10.42 20.41
N LYS A 87 -15.52 -9.67 20.12
CA LYS A 87 -15.43 -8.40 19.40
C LYS A 87 -14.56 -7.40 20.17
N ALA A 88 -14.83 -7.21 21.46
CA ALA A 88 -14.05 -6.31 22.30
C ALA A 88 -12.56 -6.70 22.37
N GLN A 89 -12.24 -7.99 22.43
CA GLN A 89 -10.86 -8.49 22.35
C GLN A 89 -10.21 -8.18 21.01
N ILE A 90 -10.92 -8.36 19.89
CA ILE A 90 -10.43 -8.02 18.56
C ILE A 90 -10.20 -6.51 18.44
N ASP A 91 -11.14 -5.69 18.87
CA ASP A 91 -11.05 -4.23 18.84
C ASP A 91 -9.87 -3.74 19.71
N ALA A 92 -9.68 -4.30 20.90
CA ALA A 92 -8.53 -3.99 21.76
C ALA A 92 -7.20 -4.37 21.10
N ARG A 93 -7.12 -5.55 20.45
CA ARG A 93 -5.92 -5.96 19.72
C ARG A 93 -5.65 -5.08 18.51
N LEU A 94 -6.69 -4.65 17.79
CA LEU A 94 -6.54 -3.73 16.68
C LEU A 94 -6.00 -2.38 17.14
N ASN A 95 -6.50 -1.85 18.26
CA ASN A 95 -5.98 -0.61 18.84
C ASN A 95 -4.52 -0.73 19.26
N ASP A 96 -4.13 -1.81 19.96
CA ASP A 96 -2.73 -2.06 20.34
C ASP A 96 -1.81 -2.19 19.13
N LEU A 97 -2.23 -2.91 18.08
CA LEU A 97 -1.47 -3.02 16.84
C LEU A 97 -1.35 -1.67 16.10
N GLN A 98 -2.39 -0.84 16.16
CA GLN A 98 -2.39 0.50 15.59
C GLN A 98 -1.43 1.42 16.37
N GLU A 99 -1.49 1.42 17.71
CA GLU A 99 -0.55 2.18 18.55
C GLU A 99 0.91 1.77 18.29
N GLN A 100 1.18 0.47 18.09
CA GLN A 100 2.51 -0.01 17.72
C GLN A 100 2.93 0.44 16.32
N LEU A 101 1.99 0.59 15.39
CA LEU A 101 2.25 1.09 14.04
C LEU A 101 2.55 2.61 14.08
N ASP A 102 1.76 3.36 14.84
CA ASP A 102 1.90 4.81 15.03
C ASP A 102 3.21 5.12 15.76
N ALA A 103 3.60 4.32 16.75
CA ALA A 103 4.90 4.42 17.42
C ALA A 103 6.10 4.16 16.48
N LEU A 104 5.86 3.52 15.32
CA LEU A 104 6.85 3.31 14.27
C LEU A 104 6.78 4.36 13.17
N GLU A 105 5.90 5.37 13.26
CA GLU A 105 5.93 6.54 12.38
C GLU A 105 7.18 7.38 12.63
N GLN A 106 8.30 6.89 12.12
CA GLN A 106 9.42 7.74 11.80
C GLN A 106 9.04 8.59 10.60
N LYS A 107 9.24 9.91 10.73
CA LYS A 107 9.26 10.82 9.60
C LYS A 107 10.33 10.31 8.63
N ILE A 108 9.89 9.90 7.45
CA ILE A 108 10.80 9.61 6.36
C ILE A 108 11.18 10.94 5.77
N THR A 109 12.46 11.14 5.59
CA THR A 109 13.00 12.34 4.99
C THR A 109 13.48 12.04 3.57
N VAL A 110 13.73 13.08 2.80
CA VAL A 110 14.34 12.92 1.47
C VAL A 110 15.73 12.29 1.61
N GLU A 111 16.45 12.62 2.68
CA GLU A 111 17.75 12.05 3.01
C GLU A 111 17.69 10.53 3.23
N ASP A 112 16.56 9.98 3.68
CA ASP A 112 16.37 8.54 3.82
C ASP A 112 16.10 7.88 2.46
N LEU A 113 15.35 8.54 1.56
CA LEU A 113 15.00 7.98 0.24
C LEU A 113 16.19 7.94 -0.73
N LEU A 114 17.12 8.89 -0.62
CA LEU A 114 18.27 9.00 -1.53
C LEU A 114 19.14 7.72 -1.55
N PRO A 115 19.58 7.16 -0.42
CA PRO A 115 20.31 5.88 -0.40
C PRO A 115 19.55 4.71 -1.02
N MET A 116 18.21 4.68 -0.94
CA MET A 116 17.41 3.62 -1.55
C MET A 116 17.38 3.75 -3.06
N GLN A 117 17.24 4.99 -3.56
CA GLN A 117 17.32 5.27 -4.99
C GLN A 117 18.70 4.94 -5.55
N GLU A 118 19.76 5.28 -4.81
CA GLU A 118 21.14 4.91 -5.17
C GLU A 118 21.31 3.39 -5.24
N ALA A 119 20.79 2.63 -4.27
CA ALA A 119 20.87 1.17 -4.29
C ALA A 119 20.19 0.53 -5.51
N VAL A 120 19.04 1.08 -5.95
CA VAL A 120 18.38 0.64 -7.19
C VAL A 120 19.24 0.96 -8.41
N ASN A 121 19.79 2.17 -8.49
CA ASN A 121 20.62 2.61 -9.61
C ASN A 121 21.91 1.78 -9.71
N ASP A 122 22.59 1.56 -8.60
CA ASP A 122 23.82 0.76 -8.52
C ASP A 122 23.56 -0.70 -8.90
N GLY A 123 22.43 -1.25 -8.43
CA GLY A 123 22.01 -2.60 -8.79
C GLY A 123 21.66 -2.74 -10.28
N ALA A 124 21.00 -1.74 -10.88
CA ALA A 124 20.71 -1.70 -12.31
C ALA A 124 22.01 -1.64 -13.15
N GLN A 125 22.98 -0.83 -12.73
CA GLN A 125 24.31 -0.79 -13.37
C GLN A 125 25.04 -2.14 -13.24
N LYS A 126 24.93 -2.81 -12.09
CA LYS A 126 25.52 -4.14 -11.87
C LYS A 126 24.88 -5.19 -12.79
N ILE A 127 23.57 -5.15 -13.00
CA ILE A 127 22.86 -6.01 -13.96
C ILE A 127 23.40 -5.78 -15.37
N GLN A 128 23.45 -4.53 -15.82
CA GLN A 128 23.93 -4.19 -17.17
C GLN A 128 25.35 -4.71 -17.39
N LYS A 129 26.27 -4.48 -16.44
CA LYS A 129 27.65 -4.98 -16.51
C LYS A 129 27.71 -6.50 -16.63
N ILE A 130 26.84 -7.24 -15.93
CA ILE A 130 26.83 -8.71 -16.03
C ILE A 130 26.26 -9.16 -17.38
N GLU A 131 25.23 -8.48 -17.90
CA GLU A 131 24.66 -8.77 -19.22
C GLU A 131 25.68 -8.50 -20.33
N ASP A 132 26.43 -7.40 -20.26
CA ASP A 132 27.51 -7.09 -21.20
C ASP A 132 28.61 -8.17 -21.18
N LEU A 133 29.02 -8.62 -19.98
CA LEU A 133 30.00 -9.70 -19.83
C LEU A 133 29.50 -11.05 -20.38
N ILE A 134 28.21 -11.34 -20.24
CA ILE A 134 27.61 -12.55 -20.82
C ILE A 134 27.64 -12.45 -22.34
N ALA A 135 27.23 -11.31 -22.91
CA ALA A 135 27.23 -11.09 -24.35
C ALA A 135 28.64 -11.22 -24.93
N GLU A 136 29.65 -10.63 -24.28
CA GLU A 136 31.05 -10.73 -24.70
C GLU A 136 31.57 -12.18 -24.70
N GLU A 137 31.28 -12.96 -23.64
CA GLU A 137 31.70 -14.36 -23.57
C GLU A 137 30.90 -15.25 -24.55
N GLU A 138 29.63 -14.96 -24.80
CA GLU A 138 28.82 -15.66 -25.82
C GLU A 138 29.33 -15.37 -27.24
N GLU A 139 29.73 -14.14 -27.54
CA GLU A 139 30.36 -13.76 -28.81
C GLU A 139 31.70 -14.45 -29.01
N ARG A 140 32.58 -14.43 -27.99
CA ARG A 140 33.87 -15.17 -28.03
C ARG A 140 33.66 -16.65 -28.31
N LEU A 141 32.67 -17.27 -27.67
CA LEU A 141 32.35 -18.68 -27.87
C LEU A 141 31.78 -18.97 -29.26
N ALA A 142 31.00 -18.05 -29.85
CA ALA A 142 30.50 -18.17 -31.21
C ALA A 142 31.64 -18.11 -32.24
N VAL A 143 32.57 -17.16 -32.10
CA VAL A 143 33.76 -17.03 -32.94
C VAL A 143 34.65 -18.26 -32.83
N ALA A 144 34.90 -18.73 -31.60
CA ALA A 144 35.74 -19.91 -31.39
C ALA A 144 35.13 -21.19 -32.00
N LYS A 145 33.80 -21.32 -31.99
CA LYS A 145 33.07 -22.44 -32.61
C LYS A 145 33.02 -22.39 -34.14
N GLN A 146 33.16 -21.22 -34.76
CA GLN A 146 33.26 -21.08 -36.22
C GLN A 146 34.63 -21.50 -36.76
N GLY A 147 35.63 -21.72 -35.90
CA GLY A 147 36.93 -22.29 -36.27
C GLY A 147 36.76 -23.60 -37.05
N ASN A 148 37.18 -23.57 -38.32
CA ASN A 148 36.80 -24.51 -39.35
C ASN A 148 37.25 -25.97 -39.04
N ASN A 149 36.30 -26.86 -38.75
CA ASN A 149 36.59 -28.21 -38.25
C ASN A 149 37.10 -29.19 -39.32
N ASP A 150 36.85 -28.92 -40.61
CA ASP A 150 37.19 -29.86 -41.69
C ASP A 150 38.58 -29.66 -42.30
N THR A 151 39.20 -28.49 -42.13
CA THR A 151 40.47 -28.14 -42.79
C THR A 151 41.64 -28.99 -42.27
N LEU A 152 41.75 -29.17 -40.95
CA LEU A 152 42.82 -29.98 -40.37
C LEU A 152 42.72 -31.46 -40.78
N ALA A 153 41.50 -32.00 -40.86
CA ALA A 153 41.29 -33.38 -41.27
C ALA A 153 41.68 -33.59 -42.75
N LYS A 154 41.41 -32.61 -43.61
CA LYS A 154 41.86 -32.60 -45.00
C LYS A 154 43.39 -32.53 -45.11
N MET A 155 44.02 -31.60 -44.38
CA MET A 155 45.49 -31.46 -44.35
C MET A 155 46.18 -32.72 -43.83
N ILE A 156 45.62 -33.39 -42.82
CA ILE A 156 46.15 -34.65 -42.30
C ILE A 156 46.07 -35.75 -43.36
N ARG A 157 44.93 -35.90 -44.05
CA ARG A 157 44.79 -36.88 -45.14
C ARG A 157 45.75 -36.60 -46.29
N GLU A 158 45.85 -35.35 -46.72
CA GLU A 158 46.78 -34.93 -47.77
C GLU A 158 48.24 -35.24 -47.38
N ARG A 159 48.60 -35.08 -46.11
CA ARG A 159 49.91 -35.49 -45.60
C ARG A 159 50.08 -37.02 -45.61
N GLU A 160 49.06 -37.78 -45.24
CA GLU A 160 49.08 -39.26 -45.25
C GLU A 160 49.25 -39.79 -46.67
N ASP A 161 48.52 -39.21 -47.63
CA ASP A 161 48.57 -39.54 -49.06
C ASP A 161 49.98 -39.24 -49.63
N LEU A 162 50.54 -38.05 -49.37
CA LEU A 162 51.90 -37.69 -49.81
C LEU A 162 52.98 -38.62 -49.25
N ILE A 163 52.82 -39.11 -48.01
CA ILE A 163 53.77 -40.07 -47.41
C ILE A 163 53.63 -41.45 -48.07
N ALA A 164 52.41 -41.87 -48.41
CA ALA A 164 52.16 -43.12 -49.11
C ALA A 164 52.77 -43.09 -50.53
N ASP A 165 52.60 -42.00 -51.25
CA ASP A 165 53.17 -41.81 -52.59
C ASP A 165 54.71 -41.84 -52.58
N ILE A 166 55.35 -41.25 -51.56
CA ILE A 166 56.82 -41.36 -51.33
C ILE A 166 57.21 -42.83 -51.12
N ALA A 167 56.43 -43.59 -50.35
CA ALA A 167 56.70 -45.01 -50.12
C ALA A 167 56.49 -45.88 -51.38
N CYS A 168 55.64 -45.45 -52.30
CA CYS A 168 55.41 -46.07 -53.61
C CYS A 168 56.48 -45.70 -54.67
N GLY A 169 57.41 -44.81 -54.35
CA GLY A 169 58.54 -44.44 -55.21
C GLY A 169 58.25 -43.29 -56.19
N GLU A 170 57.19 -42.53 -55.96
CA GLU A 170 56.90 -41.33 -56.75
C GLU A 170 57.80 -40.14 -56.36
N SER A 171 58.25 -39.35 -57.34
CA SER A 171 59.11 -38.19 -57.08
C SER A 171 58.29 -36.99 -56.58
N ILE A 172 58.18 -36.85 -55.26
CA ILE A 172 57.46 -35.75 -54.62
C ILE A 172 58.40 -34.64 -54.17
N ASN A 173 57.90 -33.40 -54.19
CA ASN A 173 58.57 -32.22 -53.67
C ASN A 173 58.60 -32.24 -52.12
N GLN A 174 59.76 -32.58 -51.55
CA GLN A 174 59.99 -32.60 -50.09
C GLN A 174 59.61 -31.27 -49.40
N GLU A 175 59.79 -30.13 -50.08
CA GLU A 175 59.41 -28.81 -49.54
C GLU A 175 57.90 -28.69 -49.29
N HIS A 176 57.09 -29.37 -50.10
CA HIS A 176 55.63 -29.38 -49.94
C HIS A 176 55.21 -30.18 -48.70
N LEU A 177 55.83 -31.34 -48.44
CA LEU A 177 55.59 -32.14 -47.25
C LEU A 177 55.99 -31.39 -45.96
N ASP A 178 57.13 -30.71 -45.99
CA ASP A 178 57.63 -29.92 -44.86
C ASP A 178 56.73 -28.70 -44.59
N SER A 179 56.27 -28.02 -45.64
CA SER A 179 55.29 -26.92 -45.55
C SER A 179 53.96 -27.40 -44.96
N LEU A 180 53.40 -28.51 -45.46
CA LEU A 180 52.14 -29.07 -44.97
C LEU A 180 52.25 -29.53 -43.51
N THR A 181 53.39 -30.11 -43.13
CA THR A 181 53.66 -30.51 -41.73
C THR A 181 53.71 -29.29 -40.80
N LEU A 182 54.29 -28.17 -41.24
CA LEU A 182 54.32 -26.92 -40.49
C LEU A 182 52.91 -26.31 -40.35
N GLU A 183 52.09 -26.35 -41.40
CA GLU A 183 50.71 -25.86 -41.35
C GLU A 183 49.84 -26.69 -40.41
N ILE A 184 49.94 -28.03 -40.45
CA ILE A 184 49.26 -28.94 -39.51
C ILE A 184 49.66 -28.63 -38.06
N SER A 185 50.94 -28.34 -37.80
CA SER A 185 51.41 -27.95 -36.47
C SER A 185 50.77 -26.64 -35.98
N LYS A 186 50.74 -25.61 -36.84
CA LYS A 186 50.11 -24.32 -36.53
C LYS A 186 48.62 -24.47 -36.26
N GLU A 187 47.93 -25.23 -37.10
CA GLU A 187 46.49 -25.48 -37.00
C GLU A 187 46.13 -26.27 -35.74
N LYS A 188 46.91 -27.30 -35.37
CA LYS A 188 46.77 -28.00 -34.08
C LYS A 188 46.95 -27.06 -32.89
N GLY A 189 47.92 -26.15 -32.96
CA GLY A 189 48.17 -25.14 -31.94
C GLY A 189 47.00 -24.17 -31.78
N LEU A 190 46.42 -23.71 -32.89
CA LEU A 190 45.23 -22.86 -32.91
C LEU A 190 44.02 -23.57 -32.29
N ARG A 191 43.76 -24.82 -32.68
CA ARG A 191 42.65 -25.61 -32.11
C ARG A 191 42.78 -25.82 -30.61
N CYS A 192 43.98 -26.18 -30.12
CA CYS A 192 44.19 -26.35 -28.69
C CYS A 192 43.95 -25.04 -27.90
N ARG A 193 44.20 -23.87 -28.50
CA ARG A 193 43.84 -22.57 -27.90
C ARG A 193 42.33 -22.34 -27.91
N LEU A 194 41.67 -22.56 -29.05
CA LEU A 194 40.21 -22.42 -29.19
C LEU A 194 39.46 -23.35 -28.25
N ASP A 195 39.86 -24.61 -28.10
CA ASP A 195 39.24 -25.56 -27.18
C ASP A 195 39.34 -25.09 -25.72
N LYS A 196 40.47 -24.50 -25.34
CA LYS A 196 40.65 -23.91 -24.00
C LYS A 196 39.76 -22.68 -23.80
N GLU A 197 39.63 -21.82 -24.82
CA GLU A 197 38.74 -20.66 -24.78
C GLU A 197 37.28 -21.08 -24.70
N ILE A 198 36.85 -22.07 -25.49
CA ILE A 198 35.50 -22.64 -25.44
C ILE A 198 35.22 -23.25 -24.07
N ALA A 199 36.15 -24.02 -23.51
CA ALA A 199 35.98 -24.61 -22.18
C ALA A 199 35.85 -23.53 -21.10
N ALA A 200 36.72 -22.51 -21.13
CA ALA A 200 36.68 -21.41 -20.17
C ALA A 200 35.38 -20.59 -20.27
N ALA A 201 34.94 -20.24 -21.48
CA ALA A 201 33.69 -19.52 -21.71
C ALA A 201 32.47 -20.35 -21.31
N SER A 202 32.46 -21.66 -21.63
CA SER A 202 31.38 -22.60 -21.28
C SER A 202 31.21 -22.77 -19.77
N GLU A 203 32.29 -22.60 -18.99
CA GLU A 203 32.23 -22.61 -17.51
C GLU A 203 31.80 -21.25 -16.93
N LYS A 204 32.31 -20.16 -17.50
CA LYS A 204 32.01 -18.79 -17.04
C LYS A 204 30.55 -18.38 -17.25
N ILE A 205 29.97 -18.66 -18.43
CA ILE A 205 28.62 -18.21 -18.80
C ILE A 205 27.55 -18.66 -17.79
N PRO A 206 27.46 -19.95 -17.38
CA PRO A 206 26.53 -20.37 -16.34
C PRO A 206 26.74 -19.66 -15.00
N GLY A 207 28.00 -19.40 -14.63
CA GLY A 207 28.34 -18.66 -13.42
C GLY A 207 27.84 -17.20 -13.46
N LEU A 208 28.06 -16.52 -14.60
CA LEU A 208 27.55 -15.17 -14.84
C LEU A 208 26.02 -15.14 -14.85
N LYS A 209 25.36 -16.12 -15.48
CA LYS A 209 23.89 -16.23 -15.48
C LYS A 209 23.31 -16.40 -14.08
N ARG A 210 23.95 -17.19 -13.20
CA ARG A 210 23.53 -17.29 -11.78
C ARG A 210 23.70 -15.95 -11.05
N LYS A 211 24.82 -15.25 -11.26
CA LYS A 211 25.05 -13.91 -10.68
C LYS A 211 24.05 -12.88 -11.20
N LEU A 212 23.64 -12.96 -12.47
CA LEU A 212 22.63 -12.11 -13.06
C LEU A 212 21.28 -12.27 -12.35
N VAL A 213 20.85 -13.52 -12.12
CA VAL A 213 19.61 -13.83 -11.38
C VAL A 213 19.68 -13.28 -9.96
N GLN A 214 20.82 -13.46 -9.28
CA GLN A 214 21.01 -12.92 -7.94
C GLN A 214 20.93 -11.38 -7.93
N ALA A 215 21.61 -10.70 -8.85
CA ALA A 215 21.59 -9.24 -8.95
C ALA A 215 20.17 -8.70 -9.26
N LYS A 216 19.42 -9.39 -10.15
CA LYS A 216 18.01 -9.07 -10.43
C LYS A 216 17.13 -9.19 -9.19
N ASN A 217 17.33 -10.22 -8.37
CA ASN A 217 16.61 -10.36 -7.10
C ASN A 217 16.98 -9.27 -6.08
N GLU A 218 18.27 -8.92 -5.98
CA GLU A 218 18.75 -7.82 -5.11
C GLU A 218 18.11 -6.48 -5.51
N VAL A 219 18.06 -6.16 -6.82
CA VAL A 219 17.40 -4.95 -7.34
C VAL A 219 15.91 -4.97 -7.04
N ALA A 220 15.22 -6.09 -7.28
CA ALA A 220 13.78 -6.17 -6.99
C ALA A 220 13.46 -5.92 -5.51
N ILE A 221 14.34 -6.36 -4.60
CA ILE A 221 14.22 -6.05 -3.16
C ILE A 221 14.46 -4.56 -2.89
N ALA A 222 15.49 -3.98 -3.49
CA ALA A 222 15.80 -2.55 -3.35
C ALA A 222 14.68 -1.65 -3.89
N GLU A 223 14.14 -1.96 -5.06
CA GLU A 223 13.00 -1.25 -5.67
C GLU A 223 11.78 -1.32 -4.75
N ARG A 224 11.47 -2.50 -4.22
CA ARG A 224 10.35 -2.66 -3.29
C ARG A 224 10.53 -1.80 -2.04
N ASN A 225 11.73 -1.77 -1.46
CA ASN A 225 12.03 -0.95 -0.30
C ASN A 225 11.92 0.55 -0.62
N LEU A 226 12.39 0.98 -1.80
CA LEU A 226 12.23 2.35 -2.28
C LEU A 226 10.76 2.72 -2.43
N PHE A 227 9.94 1.88 -3.07
CA PHE A 227 8.51 2.13 -3.23
C PHE A 227 7.77 2.18 -1.89
N ASP A 228 8.07 1.24 -0.98
CA ASP A 228 7.49 1.23 0.36
C ASP A 228 7.87 2.51 1.13
N GLY A 229 9.13 2.96 1.02
CA GLY A 229 9.59 4.23 1.61
C GLY A 229 8.95 5.47 0.98
N LEU A 230 8.84 5.50 -0.35
CA LEU A 230 8.23 6.60 -1.10
C LEU A 230 6.74 6.74 -0.76
N ALA A 231 6.01 5.63 -0.63
CA ALA A 231 4.60 5.64 -0.25
C ALA A 231 4.40 6.32 1.12
N ILE A 232 5.19 5.93 2.13
CA ILE A 232 5.13 6.52 3.47
C ILE A 232 5.52 8.01 3.43
N PHE A 233 6.56 8.39 2.67
CA PHE A 233 6.95 9.79 2.52
C PHE A 233 5.83 10.63 1.89
N LEU A 234 5.18 10.12 0.84
CA LEU A 234 4.08 10.81 0.17
C LEU A 234 2.83 10.91 1.07
N GLU A 235 2.53 9.88 1.87
CA GLU A 235 1.49 9.94 2.90
C GLU A 235 1.78 11.05 3.92
N GLN A 236 3.03 11.21 4.35
CA GLN A 236 3.43 12.27 5.28
C GLN A 236 3.31 13.67 4.68
N GLU A 237 3.74 13.86 3.42
CA GLU A 237 3.56 15.13 2.72
C GLU A 237 2.07 15.42 2.46
N LEU A 238 1.26 14.39 2.21
CA LEU A 238 -0.19 14.53 2.06
C LEU A 238 -0.85 14.95 3.38
N GLU A 239 -0.47 14.35 4.52
CA GLU A 239 -0.96 14.75 5.85
C GLU A 239 -0.56 16.18 6.19
N LYS A 240 0.68 16.57 5.87
CA LYS A 240 1.15 17.94 6.06
C LYS A 240 0.32 18.93 5.23
N ALA A 241 0.07 18.61 3.96
CA ALA A 241 -0.80 19.41 3.10
C ALA A 241 -2.25 19.44 3.63
N GLY A 242 -2.74 18.33 4.18
CA GLY A 242 -4.03 18.24 4.88
C GLY A 242 -4.12 19.19 6.07
N GLY A 243 -3.08 19.23 6.91
CA GLY A 243 -3.00 20.19 8.03
C GLY A 243 -2.99 21.65 7.57
N GLU A 244 -2.26 21.97 6.49
CA GLU A 244 -2.29 23.30 5.88
C GLU A 244 -3.67 23.66 5.33
N TYR A 245 -4.33 22.71 4.66
CA TYR A 245 -5.69 22.85 4.18
C TYR A 245 -6.68 23.14 5.31
N VAL A 246 -6.64 22.37 6.41
CA VAL A 246 -7.51 22.61 7.59
C VAL A 246 -7.31 24.02 8.15
N LYS A 247 -6.05 24.47 8.25
CA LYS A 247 -5.74 25.84 8.70
C LYS A 247 -6.33 26.90 7.77
N GLN A 248 -6.18 26.73 6.46
CA GLN A 248 -6.74 27.65 5.47
C GLN A 248 -8.28 27.62 5.48
N ALA A 249 -8.88 26.44 5.63
CA ALA A 249 -10.31 26.25 5.79
C ALA A 249 -10.86 26.99 7.00
N GLY A 250 -10.18 26.91 8.15
CA GLY A 250 -10.52 27.67 9.35
C GLY A 250 -10.46 29.19 9.13
N ASN A 251 -9.43 29.68 8.44
CA ASN A 251 -9.32 31.10 8.09
C ASN A 251 -10.47 31.55 7.18
N LEU A 252 -10.81 30.74 6.17
CA LEU A 252 -11.92 31.01 5.26
C LEU A 252 -13.27 31.00 6.00
N ALA A 253 -13.50 30.03 6.88
CA ALA A 253 -14.70 29.96 7.71
C ALA A 253 -14.84 31.19 8.62
N ALA A 254 -13.73 31.65 9.23
CA ALA A 254 -13.71 32.86 10.05
C ALA A 254 -14.01 34.13 9.23
N ALA A 255 -13.38 34.27 8.06
CA ALA A 255 -13.63 35.39 7.14
C ALA A 255 -15.09 35.41 6.65
N TYR A 256 -15.61 34.26 6.25
CA TYR A 256 -17.00 34.08 5.83
C TYR A 256 -17.99 34.46 6.94
N SER A 257 -17.76 33.97 8.17
CA SER A 257 -18.57 34.30 9.35
C SER A 257 -18.60 35.81 9.62
N LYS A 258 -17.46 36.48 9.48
CA LYS A 258 -17.35 37.94 9.65
C LYS A 258 -18.15 38.71 8.61
N VAL A 259 -18.11 38.28 7.35
CA VAL A 259 -18.90 38.90 6.27
C VAL A 259 -20.40 38.76 6.55
N ILE A 260 -20.85 37.59 7.03
CA ILE A 260 -22.25 37.39 7.45
C ILE A 260 -22.62 38.31 8.61
N ALA A 261 -21.82 38.33 9.68
CA ALA A 261 -22.09 39.15 10.85
C ALA A 261 -22.21 40.63 10.47
N LEU A 262 -21.28 41.15 9.66
CA LEU A 262 -21.33 42.52 9.16
C LEU A 262 -22.56 42.78 8.29
N SER A 263 -22.92 41.86 7.38
CA SER A 263 -24.14 41.98 6.57
C SER A 263 -25.38 42.11 7.46
N SER A 264 -25.50 41.29 8.49
CA SER A 264 -26.63 41.33 9.41
C SER A 264 -26.62 42.57 10.29
N VAL A 265 -25.45 43.08 10.69
CA VAL A 265 -25.32 44.38 11.39
C VAL A 265 -25.79 45.53 10.49
N ILE A 266 -25.41 45.54 9.21
CA ILE A 266 -25.87 46.55 8.23
C ILE A 266 -27.42 46.53 8.13
N GLU A 267 -28.00 45.33 8.06
CA GLU A 267 -29.47 45.15 8.05
C GLU A 267 -30.12 45.68 9.34
N ARG A 268 -29.54 45.44 10.52
CA ARG A 268 -30.02 45.99 11.81
C ARG A 268 -29.94 47.52 11.88
N CYS A 269 -28.99 48.13 11.18
CA CYS A 269 -28.90 49.59 11.04
C CYS A 269 -29.93 50.17 10.04
N GLY A 270 -30.78 49.33 9.44
CA GLY A 270 -31.84 49.76 8.51
C GLY A 270 -31.40 49.89 7.05
N ALA A 271 -30.17 49.50 6.71
CA ALA A 271 -29.68 49.46 5.33
C ALA A 271 -29.80 48.04 4.76
N ARG A 272 -30.30 47.89 3.53
CA ARG A 272 -30.27 46.59 2.84
C ARG A 272 -29.03 46.50 1.97
N LYS A 273 -28.22 45.45 2.19
CA LYS A 273 -27.10 45.09 1.32
C LYS A 273 -27.20 43.61 0.98
N GLU A 274 -27.43 43.32 -0.29
CA GLU A 274 -27.34 41.94 -0.79
C GLU A 274 -25.87 41.52 -0.84
N VAL A 275 -25.41 40.85 0.21
CA VAL A 275 -24.06 40.28 0.30
C VAL A 275 -24.03 38.85 -0.27
N PHE A 276 -25.15 38.14 -0.18
CA PHE A 276 -25.29 36.75 -0.61
C PHE A 276 -26.37 36.63 -1.69
N GLY A 277 -26.05 35.95 -2.79
CA GLY A 277 -27.02 35.47 -3.76
C GLY A 277 -27.92 34.34 -3.19
N PRO A 278 -28.99 33.95 -3.93
CA PRO A 278 -30.09 33.11 -3.44
C PRO A 278 -29.69 31.73 -2.90
N TYR A 279 -28.50 31.22 -3.27
CA TYR A 279 -27.99 29.90 -2.83
C TYR A 279 -26.65 29.98 -2.10
N THR A 280 -26.17 31.18 -1.77
CA THR A 280 -24.80 31.38 -1.24
C THR A 280 -24.73 31.55 0.26
N ARG A 281 -25.86 31.42 0.98
CA ARG A 281 -25.90 31.50 2.45
C ARG A 281 -25.41 30.23 3.14
N SER A 282 -25.48 29.08 2.44
CA SER A 282 -24.92 27.82 2.90
C SER A 282 -23.51 27.65 2.35
N PHE A 283 -22.53 27.60 3.25
CA PHE A 283 -21.14 27.35 2.93
C PHE A 283 -20.65 26.15 3.73
N SER A 284 -19.96 25.26 3.05
CA SER A 284 -19.38 24.07 3.65
C SER A 284 -18.04 23.75 3.06
N ILE A 285 -17.12 23.30 3.90
CA ILE A 285 -15.79 22.88 3.50
C ILE A 285 -15.69 21.37 3.70
N PRO A 286 -15.45 20.59 2.63
CA PRO A 286 -15.34 19.14 2.74
C PRO A 286 -14.07 18.75 3.50
N SER A 287 -14.15 17.61 4.17
CA SER A 287 -13.00 16.94 4.77
C SER A 287 -12.46 15.86 3.84
N PHE A 288 -11.15 15.66 3.89
CA PHE A 288 -10.50 14.54 3.21
C PHE A 288 -10.33 13.38 4.20
N ARG A 289 -10.16 12.17 3.66
CA ARG A 289 -9.83 10.98 4.47
C ARG A 289 -8.35 10.98 4.85
N LEU A 290 -7.96 12.03 5.57
CA LEU A 290 -6.65 12.27 6.15
C LEU A 290 -6.85 12.43 7.65
N ASP A 291 -5.93 11.92 8.46
CA ASP A 291 -6.07 11.94 9.91
C ASP A 291 -6.09 13.39 10.44
N THR A 292 -5.26 14.25 9.84
CA THR A 292 -5.26 15.70 10.14
C THR A 292 -6.61 16.37 9.87
N CYS A 293 -7.32 15.95 8.83
CA CYS A 293 -8.64 16.47 8.48
C CYS A 293 -9.73 15.87 9.37
N MET A 294 -9.72 14.55 9.56
CA MET A 294 -10.70 13.82 10.35
C MET A 294 -10.69 14.20 11.84
N ALA A 295 -9.54 14.60 12.38
CA ALA A 295 -9.46 15.17 13.74
C ALA A 295 -10.29 16.44 13.93
N HIS A 296 -10.67 17.10 12.83
CA HIS A 296 -11.46 18.33 12.80
C HIS A 296 -12.84 18.13 12.17
N ASP A 297 -13.26 16.88 11.93
CA ASP A 297 -14.58 16.57 11.39
C ASP A 297 -15.68 16.98 12.39
N ILE A 298 -16.77 17.54 11.85
CA ILE A 298 -17.97 17.83 12.63
C ILE A 298 -18.64 16.51 13.00
N THR A 299 -18.80 16.25 14.31
CA THR A 299 -19.37 14.99 14.84
C THR A 299 -20.73 14.63 14.21
N ASP A 300 -21.56 15.64 13.96
CA ASP A 300 -22.92 15.46 13.44
C ASP A 300 -22.98 15.39 11.90
N MET A 301 -21.87 15.66 11.20
CA MET A 301 -21.75 15.58 9.74
C MET A 301 -20.33 15.12 9.33
N PRO A 302 -20.07 13.79 9.39
CA PRO A 302 -18.79 13.22 8.97
C PRO A 302 -18.45 13.57 7.52
N GLY A 303 -17.18 13.86 7.25
CA GLY A 303 -16.72 14.29 5.93
C GLY A 303 -16.82 15.80 5.68
N MET A 304 -17.09 16.60 6.72
CA MET A 304 -17.12 18.06 6.66
C MET A 304 -16.26 18.66 7.76
N LEU A 305 -15.35 19.56 7.38
CA LEU A 305 -14.54 20.34 8.33
C LEU A 305 -15.34 21.49 8.92
N PHE A 306 -16.10 22.17 8.05
CA PHE A 306 -16.89 23.33 8.42
C PHE A 306 -18.24 23.27 7.74
N LYS A 307 -19.29 23.56 8.51
CA LYS A 307 -20.61 23.80 7.98
C LYS A 307 -21.17 25.04 8.63
N PHE A 308 -21.51 26.02 7.80
CA PHE A 308 -22.16 27.22 8.28
C PHE A 308 -23.68 27.02 8.22
N ASN A 309 -24.30 26.92 9.40
CA ASN A 309 -25.76 26.92 9.56
C ASN A 309 -26.20 28.25 10.17
N GLY A 310 -27.41 28.69 9.85
CA GLY A 310 -27.97 29.94 10.37
C GLY A 310 -28.11 30.01 11.90
N SER A 311 -28.00 28.87 12.60
CA SER A 311 -28.10 28.79 14.07
C SER A 311 -26.98 29.53 14.80
N ASP A 312 -25.78 29.57 14.23
CA ASP A 312 -24.58 30.09 14.92
C ASP A 312 -24.32 31.56 14.54
N ILE A 313 -25.16 32.13 13.68
CA ILE A 313 -25.05 33.50 13.19
C ILE A 313 -25.19 34.50 14.33
N GLN A 314 -26.10 34.26 15.28
CA GLN A 314 -26.41 35.23 16.32
C GLN A 314 -25.20 35.53 17.21
N GLU A 315 -24.45 34.50 17.62
CA GLU A 315 -23.22 34.66 18.39
C GLU A 315 -22.17 35.48 17.63
N LYS A 316 -22.03 35.24 16.32
CA LYS A 316 -21.08 35.99 15.48
C LYS A 316 -21.51 37.45 15.27
N ILE A 317 -22.82 37.70 15.13
CA ILE A 317 -23.37 39.07 15.09
C ILE A 317 -23.04 39.80 16.39
N ASP A 318 -23.32 39.18 17.54
CA ASP A 318 -23.15 39.82 18.83
C ASP A 318 -21.67 40.10 19.14
N ALA A 319 -20.77 39.19 18.76
CA ALA A 319 -19.32 39.41 18.83
C ALA A 319 -18.87 40.61 17.97
N GLU A 320 -19.41 40.75 16.75
CA GLU A 320 -19.06 41.86 15.86
C GLU A 320 -19.66 43.19 16.32
N ILE A 321 -20.89 43.19 16.87
CA ILE A 321 -21.48 44.35 17.54
C ILE A 321 -20.61 44.78 18.73
N GLY A 322 -20.22 43.85 19.59
CA GLY A 322 -19.32 44.12 20.72
C GLY A 322 -17.98 44.72 20.27
N ARG A 323 -17.40 44.20 19.19
CA ARG A 323 -16.17 44.75 18.57
C ARG A 323 -16.37 46.19 18.10
N LEU A 324 -17.48 46.49 17.42
CA LEU A 324 -17.80 47.83 16.90
C LEU A 324 -18.07 48.81 18.04
N MET A 325 -18.81 48.39 19.08
CA MET A 325 -19.01 49.19 20.30
C MET A 325 -17.70 49.49 21.02
N GLY A 326 -16.77 48.52 21.08
CA GLY A 326 -15.43 48.71 21.62
C GLY A 326 -14.58 49.72 20.83
N LEU A 327 -14.91 49.96 19.55
CA LEU A 327 -14.32 51.03 18.73
C LEU A 327 -15.04 52.38 18.89
N GLY A 328 -16.02 52.48 19.79
CA GLY A 328 -16.83 53.69 20.01
C GLY A 328 -17.98 53.87 19.02
N ILE A 329 -18.27 52.87 18.18
CA ILE A 329 -19.38 52.92 17.22
C ILE A 329 -20.64 52.42 17.91
N ASN A 330 -21.61 53.32 18.13
CA ASN A 330 -22.86 52.99 18.80
C ASN A 330 -23.90 52.51 17.78
N ILE A 331 -24.27 51.23 17.86
CA ILE A 331 -25.22 50.60 16.92
C ILE A 331 -26.61 50.69 17.54
N GLN A 332 -27.43 51.63 17.08
CA GLN A 332 -28.84 51.69 17.44
C GLN A 332 -29.64 50.76 16.52
N GLU A 333 -30.48 49.90 17.10
CA GLU A 333 -31.42 49.09 16.31
C GLU A 333 -32.35 50.03 15.54
N GLY A 334 -32.23 50.03 14.21
CA GLY A 334 -33.17 50.72 13.35
C GLY A 334 -34.54 50.07 13.52
N LYS A 335 -35.60 50.87 13.71
CA LYS A 335 -36.97 50.34 13.68
C LYS A 335 -37.14 49.53 12.40
N PRO A 336 -37.59 48.26 12.45
CA PRO A 336 -37.77 47.45 11.24
C PRO A 336 -38.71 48.20 10.30
N SER A 337 -38.23 48.62 9.13
CA SER A 337 -39.09 49.21 8.11
C SER A 337 -39.88 48.06 7.49
N PHE A 338 -41.07 47.81 8.04
CA PHE A 338 -42.06 46.95 7.40
C PHE A 338 -42.44 47.60 6.06
N LEU A 339 -42.04 46.94 4.97
CA LEU A 339 -42.61 47.08 3.64
C LEU A 339 -43.00 45.69 3.15
#